data_AF-A0A199UM99-F1
#
_entry.id   AF-A0A199UM99-F1
#
_cell.length_a   1.000
_cell.length_b   1.000
_cell.length_c   1.000
_cell.angle_alpha   90.00
_cell.angle_beta   90.00
_cell.angle_gamma   90.00
#
_symmetry.space_group_name_H-M   'P 1'
#
loop_
_entity.id
_entity.type
_entity.pdbx_description
1 polymer ?
#
loop_
_entity_poly.entity_id
_entity_poly.type
_entity_poly.pdbx_seq_one_letter_code
_entity_poly.pdbx_strand_id
1 'polypeptide(L)'
;MQVCLSFYELKYKQPTWFSSKTERHYWEQWIISFHVTNPKIHGKSKATTIPGENALEETSMRRANLESSLREVLFQIIMFANEKKDHIPLITNSEVVSFPYEITIPR
;
A
#
# COMPACT_ATOMS: atom_id res chain seq x y z
N MET A 1 -7.51 4.44 -8.14
CA MET A 1 -6.26 3.76 -8.55
C MET A 1 -5.96 2.70 -7.50
N GLN A 2 -5.32 1.60 -7.88
CA GLN A 2 -5.01 0.52 -6.96
C GLN A 2 -3.54 0.14 -7.07
N VAL A 3 -2.98 -0.30 -5.96
CA VAL A 3 -1.68 -0.96 -5.88
C VAL A 3 -1.90 -2.30 -5.21
N CYS A 4 -1.31 -3.36 -5.77
CA CYS A 4 -1.35 -4.69 -5.19
C CYS A 4 0.05 -5.08 -4.71
N LEU A 5 0.17 -5.41 -3.42
CA LEU A 5 1.34 -6.04 -2.82
C LEU A 5 1.07 -7.53 -2.72
N SER A 6 1.93 -8.37 -3.29
CA SER A 6 1.79 -9.83 -3.24
C SER A 6 3.03 -10.46 -2.64
N PHE A 7 2.85 -11.29 -1.61
CA PHE A 7 3.93 -12.09 -1.02
C PHE A 7 3.95 -13.49 -1.60
N TYR A 8 5.15 -14.05 -1.79
CA TYR A 8 5.31 -15.37 -2.37
C TYR A 8 6.50 -16.14 -1.79
N GLU A 9 6.49 -17.45 -2.03
CA GLU A 9 7.64 -18.34 -1.83
C GLU A 9 8.17 -18.80 -3.19
N LEU A 10 9.49 -19.03 -3.28
CA LEU A 10 10.10 -19.69 -4.42
C LEU A 10 10.09 -21.20 -4.19
N LYS A 11 9.30 -21.93 -4.97
CA LYS A 11 9.32 -23.40 -4.98
C LYS A 11 10.31 -23.87 -6.04
N TYR A 12 11.40 -24.47 -5.59
CA TYR A 12 12.34 -25.16 -6.46
C TYR A 12 11.79 -26.56 -6.73
N LYS A 13 11.38 -26.83 -7.97
CA LYS A 13 11.08 -28.20 -8.38
C LYS A 13 12.40 -28.96 -8.53
N GLN A 14 12.41 -30.23 -8.11
CA GLN A 14 13.53 -31.14 -8.37
C GLN A 14 13.92 -31.04 -9.85
N PRO A 15 15.23 -30.94 -10.18
CA PRO A 15 15.67 -30.78 -11.55
C PRO A 15 15.30 -32.03 -12.34
N THR A 16 14.17 -31.98 -13.03
CA THR A 16 13.91 -32.89 -14.14
C THR A 16 14.76 -32.41 -15.31
N TRP A 17 15.35 -33.35 -16.04
CA TRP A 17 16.39 -33.22 -17.08
C TRP A 17 16.15 -32.13 -18.16
N PHE A 18 15.00 -31.43 -18.18
CA PHE A 18 14.73 -30.32 -19.12
C PHE A 18 14.21 -28.99 -18.54
N SER A 19 14.06 -28.81 -17.22
CA SER A 19 13.63 -27.48 -16.72
C SER A 19 13.80 -27.31 -15.22
N SER A 20 14.72 -26.44 -14.80
CA SER A 20 14.66 -25.78 -13.48
C SER A 20 13.69 -24.61 -13.55
N LYS A 21 12.38 -24.88 -13.55
CA LYS A 21 11.38 -23.81 -13.43
C LYS A 21 11.19 -23.50 -11.95
N THR A 22 11.78 -22.39 -11.50
CA THR A 22 11.45 -21.79 -10.21
C THR A 22 10.04 -21.23 -10.31
N GLU A 23 9.13 -21.75 -9.50
CA GLU A 23 7.72 -21.32 -9.48
C GLU A 23 7.47 -20.41 -8.27
N ARG A 24 6.76 -19.30 -8.49
CA ARG A 24 6.31 -18.43 -7.40
C ARG A 24 4.98 -18.93 -6.87
N HIS A 25 4.93 -19.24 -5.59
CA HIS A 25 3.70 -19.57 -4.89
C HIS A 25 3.26 -18.37 -4.05
N TYR A 26 2.25 -17.65 -4.52
CA TYR A 26 1.70 -16.49 -3.83
C TYR A 26 0.79 -16.95 -2.68
N TRP A 27 1.11 -16.53 -1.47
CA TRP A 27 0.38 -16.94 -0.26
C TRP A 27 -0.39 -15.79 0.39
N GLU A 28 -0.12 -14.54 0.01
CA GLU A 28 -0.87 -13.37 0.50
C GLU A 28 -0.87 -12.23 -0.51
N GLN A 29 -1.99 -11.51 -0.57
CA GLN A 29 -2.16 -10.33 -1.42
C GLN A 29 -2.91 -9.22 -0.69
N TRP A 30 -2.37 -8.00 -0.75
CA TRP A 30 -2.98 -6.78 -0.25
C TRP A 30 -3.32 -5.86 -1.41
N ILE A 31 -4.60 -5.49 -1.52
CA ILE A 31 -5.07 -4.55 -2.54
C ILE A 31 -5.37 -3.22 -1.86
N ILE A 32 -4.55 -2.22 -2.16
CA ILE A 32 -4.64 -0.90 -1.56
C ILE A 32 -5.28 0.04 -2.59
N SER A 33 -6.47 0.53 -2.28
CA SER A 33 -7.20 1.49 -3.10
C SER A 33 -6.95 2.91 -2.61
N PHE A 34 -6.70 3.83 -3.54
CA PHE A 34 -6.59 5.25 -3.23
C PHE A 34 -7.20 6.13 -4.32
N HIS A 35 -7.59 7.32 -3.86
CA HIS A 35 -8.20 8.36 -4.67
C HIS A 35 -7.24 9.54 -4.73
N VAL A 36 -6.94 10.02 -5.93
CA VAL A 36 -6.16 11.25 -6.13
C VAL A 36 -7.14 12.42 -6.10
N THR A 37 -6.95 13.32 -5.15
CA THR A 37 -7.75 14.55 -5.05
C THR A 37 -6.98 15.68 -5.74
N ASN A 38 -7.63 16.36 -6.68
CA ASN A 38 -7.04 17.55 -7.28
C ASN A 38 -7.30 18.77 -6.39
N PRO A 39 -6.29 19.63 -6.17
CA PRO A 39 -6.51 20.93 -5.55
C PRO A 39 -7.57 21.71 -6.31
N LYS A 40 -8.62 22.17 -5.64
CA LYS A 40 -9.52 23.16 -6.23
C LYS A 40 -8.73 24.46 -6.36
N ILE A 41 -8.27 24.78 -7.56
CA ILE A 41 -7.75 26.12 -7.88
C ILE A 41 -8.98 27.02 -7.90
N HIS A 42 -9.27 27.70 -6.80
CA HIS A 42 -10.33 28.71 -6.79
C HIS A 42 -9.93 29.83 -7.76
N GLY A 43 -10.51 29.78 -8.96
CA GLY A 43 -10.48 30.88 -9.91
C GLY A 43 -11.11 32.10 -9.26
N LYS A 44 -10.33 33.19 -9.19
CA LYS A 44 -10.66 34.53 -8.68
C LYS A 44 -12.16 34.84 -8.64
N SER A 45 -12.83 34.56 -7.53
CA SER A 45 -14.11 35.19 -7.20
C SER A 45 -13.88 36.20 -6.09
N LYS A 46 -14.46 37.38 -6.29
CA LYS A 46 -14.32 38.58 -5.46
C LYS A 46 -14.82 38.29 -4.04
N ALA A 47 -13.93 37.92 -3.13
CA ALA A 47 -14.19 37.86 -1.70
C ALA A 47 -13.07 38.59 -0.97
N THR A 48 -13.47 39.50 -0.10
CA THR A 48 -12.67 40.45 0.69
C THR A 48 -11.88 39.77 1.80
N THR A 49 -11.17 38.69 1.48
CA THR A 49 -10.35 37.92 2.44
C THR A 49 -8.92 37.88 1.94
N ILE A 50 -7.95 38.05 2.84
CA ILE A 50 -6.52 38.14 2.52
C ILE A 50 -6.13 36.91 1.68
N PRO A 51 -5.62 37.08 0.44
CA PRO A 51 -5.41 35.97 -0.51
C PRO A 51 -4.46 34.84 -0.08
N GLY A 52 -3.92 34.85 1.15
CA GLY A 52 -2.96 33.87 1.66
C GLY A 52 -3.45 33.01 2.85
N GLU A 53 -4.33 33.50 3.71
CA GLU A 53 -4.78 32.77 4.90
C GLU A 53 -5.67 31.58 4.56
N ASN A 54 -6.67 31.80 3.69
CA ASN A 54 -7.59 30.73 3.26
C ASN A 54 -6.89 29.57 2.54
N ALA A 55 -5.83 29.86 1.78
CA ALA A 55 -5.06 28.85 1.07
C ALA A 55 -4.19 28.01 2.02
N LEU A 56 -3.66 28.63 3.08
CA LEU A 56 -2.85 27.97 4.10
C LEU A 56 -3.73 27.09 5.00
N GLU A 57 -4.89 27.59 5.43
CA GLU A 57 -5.88 26.80 6.18
C GLU A 57 -6.39 25.60 5.37
N GLU A 58 -6.75 25.79 4.10
CA GLU A 58 -7.21 24.70 3.25
C GLU A 58 -6.12 23.63 3.07
N THR A 59 -4.86 24.05 2.90
CA THR A 59 -3.71 23.14 2.83
C THR A 59 -3.50 22.38 4.13
N SER A 60 -3.59 23.07 5.27
CA SER A 60 -3.48 22.47 6.60
C SER A 60 -4.57 21.43 6.83
N MET A 61 -5.82 21.76 6.52
CA MET A 61 -6.97 20.86 6.64
C MET A 61 -6.82 19.63 5.73
N ARG A 62 -6.38 19.81 4.49
CA ARG A 62 -6.10 18.70 3.57
C ARG A 62 -5.02 17.76 4.13
N ARG A 63 -3.96 18.30 4.73
CA ARG A 63 -2.90 17.50 5.37
C ARG A 63 -3.43 16.72 6.57
N ALA A 64 -4.17 17.38 7.46
CA ALA A 64 -4.76 16.75 8.64
C ALA A 64 -5.72 15.60 8.26
N ASN A 65 -6.56 15.81 7.24
CA ASN A 65 -7.46 14.78 6.74
C ASN A 65 -6.70 13.59 6.15
N LEU A 66 -5.66 13.85 5.35
CA LEU A 66 -4.82 12.79 4.79
C LEU A 66 -4.13 11.99 5.90
N GLU A 67 -3.61 12.66 6.93
CA GLU A 67 -2.97 12.02 8.08
C GLU A 67 -3.94 11.13 8.85
N SER A 68 -5.17 11.60 9.10
CA SER A 68 -6.22 10.78 9.74
C SER A 68 -6.54 9.53 8.92
N SER A 69 -6.78 9.69 7.61
CA SER A 69 -7.07 8.55 6.73
C SER A 69 -5.91 7.55 6.67
N LEU A 70 -4.66 8.02 6.61
CA LEU A 70 -3.49 7.14 6.65
C LEU A 70 -3.42 6.37 7.98
N ARG A 71 -3.66 7.05 9.10
CA ARG A 71 -3.64 6.43 10.43
C ARG A 71 -4.68 5.34 10.55
N GLU A 72 -5.90 5.59 10.09
CA GLU A 72 -6.99 4.59 10.06
C GLU A 72 -6.60 3.36 9.24
N VAL A 73 -6.04 3.56 8.05
CA VAL A 73 -5.59 2.44 7.19
C VAL A 73 -4.45 1.66 7.83
N LEU A 74 -3.47 2.33 8.47
CA LEU A 74 -2.39 1.65 9.19
C LEU A 74 -2.92 0.78 10.33
N PHE A 75 -3.91 1.25 11.09
CA PHE A 75 -4.55 0.44 12.12
C PHE A 75 -5.29 -0.77 11.53
N GLN A 76 -5.98 -0.60 10.40
CA GLN A 76 -6.61 -1.72 9.70
C GLN A 76 -5.58 -2.77 9.27
N ILE A 77 -4.43 -2.34 8.73
CA ILE A 77 -3.33 -3.25 8.35
C ILE A 77 -2.88 -4.07 9.55
N ILE A 78 -2.60 -3.42 10.69
CA ILE A 78 -2.18 -4.11 11.92
C ILE A 78 -3.25 -5.11 12.38
N MET A 79 -4.52 -4.69 12.37
CA MET A 79 -5.63 -5.54 12.78
C MET A 79 -5.75 -6.78 11.89
N PHE A 80 -5.76 -6.61 10.57
CA PHE A 80 -5.88 -7.71 9.62
C PHE A 80 -4.67 -8.66 9.65
N ALA A 81 -3.47 -8.11 9.78
CA ALA A 81 -2.26 -8.92 9.91
C ALA A 81 -2.30 -9.78 11.19
N ASN A 82 -2.75 -9.21 12.31
CA ASN A 82 -2.91 -9.95 13.56
C ASN A 82 -4.03 -11.00 13.50
N GLU A 83 -5.17 -10.65 12.89
CA GLU A 83 -6.33 -11.53 12.76
C GLU A 83 -6.02 -12.77 11.90
N LYS A 84 -5.23 -12.60 10.84
CA LYS A 84 -4.90 -13.67 9.89
C LYS A 84 -3.47 -14.21 10.02
N LYS A 85 -2.77 -13.93 11.12
CA LYS A 85 -1.36 -14.33 11.28
C LYS A 85 -1.08 -15.83 11.09
N ASP A 86 -2.08 -16.68 11.25
CA ASP A 86 -1.91 -18.14 11.26
C ASP A 86 -1.61 -18.73 9.85
N HIS A 87 -1.85 -17.99 8.76
CA HIS A 87 -1.47 -18.42 7.41
C HIS A 87 -0.03 -18.03 7.03
N ILE A 88 0.66 -17.23 7.85
CA ILE A 88 2.01 -16.72 7.53
C ILE A 88 3.00 -17.89 7.52
N PRO A 89 3.79 -18.07 6.45
CA PRO A 89 4.78 -19.15 6.37
C PRO A 89 5.85 -19.07 7.46
N LEU A 90 6.44 -20.22 7.80
CA LEU A 90 7.53 -20.27 8.76
C LEU A 90 8.78 -19.57 8.21
N ILE A 91 9.40 -18.72 9.02
CA ILE A 91 10.67 -18.08 8.69
C ILE A 91 11.77 -19.14 8.83
N THR A 92 12.31 -19.57 7.70
CA THR A 92 13.37 -20.60 7.65
C THR A 92 14.78 -20.02 7.72
N ASN A 93 14.94 -18.71 7.46
CA ASN A 93 16.22 -18.01 7.49
C ASN A 93 16.10 -16.72 8.31
N SER A 94 16.84 -16.65 9.42
CA SER A 94 16.84 -15.50 10.34
C SER A 94 17.53 -14.24 9.80
N GLU A 95 18.29 -14.34 8.71
CA GLU A 95 18.95 -13.19 8.06
C GLU A 95 18.00 -12.43 7.12
N VAL A 96 16.81 -12.98 6.85
CA VAL A 96 15.85 -12.38 5.91
C VAL A 96 14.97 -11.36 6.63
N VAL A 97 15.07 -10.10 6.20
CA VAL A 97 14.30 -8.97 6.77
C VAL A 97 12.83 -8.95 6.30
N SER A 98 12.51 -9.64 5.20
CA SER A 98 11.14 -9.72 4.65
C SER A 98 10.94 -10.95 3.75
N PHE A 99 9.74 -11.54 3.75
CA PHE A 99 9.37 -12.52 2.72
C PHE A 99 9.49 -11.94 1.30
N PRO A 100 9.77 -12.76 0.27
CA PRO A 100 9.73 -12.30 -1.11
C PRO A 100 8.39 -11.68 -1.46
N TYR A 101 8.41 -10.54 -2.16
CA TYR A 101 7.21 -9.82 -2.55
C TYR A 101 7.35 -9.15 -3.92
N GLU A 102 6.23 -8.72 -4.47
CA GLU A 102 6.18 -7.82 -5.61
C GLU A 102 5.05 -6.80 -5.46
N ILE A 103 5.23 -5.64 -6.08
CA ILE A 103 4.25 -4.56 -6.12
C ILE A 103 3.83 -4.38 -7.57
N THR A 104 2.51 -4.44 -7.81
CA THR A 104 1.93 -4.25 -9.13
C THR A 104 0.86 -3.15 -9.09
N ILE A 105 0.69 -2.47 -10.22
CA ILE A 105 -0.43 -1.55 -10.45
C ILE A 105 -1.35 -2.27 -11.42
N PRO A 106 -2.49 -2.82 -10.96
CA PRO A 106 -3.45 -3.46 -11.85
C PRO A 106 -3.91 -2.44 -12.90
N ARG A 107 -3.97 -2.88 -14.17
CA ARG A 107 -4.51 -2.06 -15.27
C ARG A 107 -6.03 -1.98 -15.19
#